data_AF-A0AAU5ZWR2-F1
#
_entry.id   AF-A0AAU5ZWR2-F1
#
_cell.length_a   1.000
_cell.length_b   1.000
_cell.length_c   1.000
_cell.angle_alpha   90.00
_cell.angle_beta   90.00
_cell.angle_gamma   90.00
#
_symmetry.space_group_name_H-M   'P 1'
#
loop_
_entity.id
_entity.type
_entity.pdbx_description
1 polymer ?
#
loop_
_entity_poly.entity_id
_entity_poly.type
_entity_poly.pdbx_seq_one_letter_code
_entity_poly.pdbx_strand_id
1 'polypeptide(L)'
;MISLTLGHRLERPSGQPETVLFTRHEGEFQHAVDTLKAQSRLSLDAPPSLEEIVREYHLSSSARQGKGLPPAVLEMEDSVLIAAAAGRRDLVEDGLAIAADLAGKWPKASLPLAWISADAWLEDLRNKADHPEVLVATVSAQLAKHKLKG
;
A
#
# COMPACT_ATOMS: atom_id res chain seq x y z
N MET A 1 22.17 -9.28 8.42
CA MET A 1 21.64 -9.18 9.79
C MET A 1 20.31 -8.45 9.68
N ILE A 2 19.19 -9.18 9.72
CA ILE A 2 17.84 -8.60 9.63
C ILE A 2 17.43 -8.25 11.06
N SER A 3 17.46 -6.97 11.42
CA SER A 3 16.91 -6.51 12.70
C SER A 3 15.42 -6.26 12.51
N LEU A 4 14.60 -7.23 12.93
CA LEU A 4 13.14 -7.08 13.11
C LEU A 4 12.89 -6.26 14.38
N THR A 5 13.30 -4.99 14.41
CA THR A 5 12.95 -4.11 15.52
C THR A 5 11.52 -3.62 15.30
N LEU A 6 10.55 -4.27 15.97
CA LEU A 6 9.15 -3.82 16.10
C LEU A 6 9.05 -2.31 16.32
N GLY A 7 10.03 -1.77 17.04
CA GLY A 7 10.19 -0.35 17.33
C GLY A 7 10.15 0.60 16.12
N HIS A 8 10.63 0.20 14.94
CA HIS A 8 10.56 1.05 13.75
C HIS A 8 9.16 1.21 13.16
N ARG A 9 8.20 0.37 13.55
CA ARG A 9 6.81 0.41 13.04
C ARG A 9 5.81 0.96 14.05
N LEU A 10 6.24 1.22 15.27
CA LEU A 10 5.42 1.81 16.32
C LEU A 10 5.64 3.32 16.33
N GLU A 11 4.66 4.06 15.82
CA GLU A 11 4.68 5.53 15.87
C GLU A 11 4.19 5.98 17.25
N ARG A 12 5.01 6.72 18.00
CA ARG A 12 4.53 7.43 19.19
C ARG A 12 3.64 8.62 18.77
N PRO A 13 2.78 9.14 19.67
CA PRO A 13 2.13 10.44 19.49
C PRO A 13 3.12 11.59 19.21
N SER A 14 4.39 11.42 19.61
CA SER A 14 5.50 12.34 19.35
C SER A 14 6.18 12.16 17.99
N GLY A 15 5.77 11.18 17.17
CA GLY A 15 6.32 10.90 15.84
C GLY A 15 7.70 10.22 15.81
N GLN A 16 8.19 9.71 16.95
CA GLN A 16 9.47 8.99 17.01
C GLN A 16 9.26 7.47 17.06
N PRO A 17 10.13 6.67 16.41
CA PRO A 17 10.08 5.22 16.50
C PRO A 17 10.35 4.75 17.92
N GLU A 18 9.59 3.76 18.37
CA GLU A 18 9.83 3.13 19.67
C GLU A 18 11.15 2.35 19.66
N THR A 19 11.89 2.34 20.76
CA THR A 19 13.04 1.42 20.91
C THR A 19 12.65 0.41 21.96
N VAL A 20 12.30 -0.81 21.53
CA VAL A 20 12.10 -1.93 22.47
C VAL A 20 13.49 -2.37 22.91
N LEU A 21 13.86 -2.04 24.14
CA LEU A 21 15.19 -2.37 24.65
C LEU A 21 15.23 -3.85 24.99
N PHE A 22 16.28 -4.52 24.48
CA PHE A 22 16.69 -5.89 24.77
C PHE A 22 16.19 -6.31 26.15
N THR A 23 16.72 -5.63 27.16
CA THR A 23 16.85 -6.01 28.56
C THR A 23 15.59 -6.03 29.45
N ARG A 24 14.37 -5.81 28.93
CA ARG A 24 13.11 -5.74 29.72
C ARG A 24 11.97 -6.59 29.12
N HIS A 25 12.35 -7.83 28.86
CA HIS A 25 11.86 -8.76 27.82
C HIS A 25 10.43 -9.31 27.88
N GLU A 26 9.50 -8.94 28.75
CA GLU A 26 8.16 -9.59 28.75
C GLU A 26 7.03 -8.57 28.66
N GLY A 27 7.01 -7.60 29.58
CA GLY A 27 6.04 -6.51 29.53
C GLY A 27 6.21 -5.58 28.32
N GLU A 28 7.45 -5.28 27.91
CA GLU A 28 7.71 -4.35 26.79
C GLU A 28 7.36 -4.98 25.43
N PHE A 29 7.51 -6.29 25.25
CA PHE A 29 7.07 -6.95 24.02
C PHE A 29 5.56 -7.08 23.93
N GLN A 30 4.87 -7.46 25.02
CA GLN A 30 3.41 -7.54 24.98
C GLN A 30 2.81 -6.15 24.72
N HIS A 31 3.33 -5.11 25.38
CA HIS A 31 2.89 -3.75 25.13
C HIS A 31 3.17 -3.28 23.68
N ALA A 32 4.35 -3.60 23.13
CA ALA A 32 4.68 -3.30 21.74
C ALA A 32 3.77 -4.03 20.75
N VAL A 33 3.43 -5.29 21.02
CA VAL A 33 2.49 -6.07 20.21
C VAL A 33 1.08 -5.47 20.29
N ASP A 34 0.60 -5.16 21.50
CA ASP A 34 -0.73 -4.55 21.70
C ASP A 34 -0.82 -3.19 21.02
N THR A 35 0.24 -2.39 21.11
CA THR A 35 0.33 -1.09 20.44
C THR A 35 0.36 -1.26 18.91
N LEU A 36 1.08 -2.25 18.39
CA LEU A 36 1.12 -2.53 16.96
C LEU A 36 -0.26 -2.94 16.45
N LYS A 37 -0.96 -3.80 17.20
CA LYS A 37 -2.34 -4.20 16.88
C LYS A 37 -3.29 -3.01 16.91
N ALA A 38 -3.16 -2.12 17.88
CA ALA A 38 -3.99 -0.93 18.00
C ALA A 38 -3.73 0.11 16.89
N GLN A 39 -2.51 0.20 16.38
CA GLN A 39 -2.12 1.13 15.31
C GLN A 39 -2.37 0.57 13.90
N SER A 40 -2.44 -0.75 13.77
CA SER A 40 -2.68 -1.40 12.49
C SER A 40 -4.11 -1.15 12.02
N ARG A 41 -4.25 -0.73 10.76
CA ARG A 41 -5.57 -0.56 10.10
C ARG A 41 -6.20 -1.88 9.70
N LEU A 42 -5.36 -2.87 9.38
CA LEU A 42 -5.77 -4.25 9.10
C LEU A 42 -5.54 -5.11 10.33
N SER A 43 -6.41 -6.09 10.54
CA SER A 43 -6.19 -7.09 11.60
C SER A 43 -4.86 -7.81 11.39
N LEU A 44 -4.10 -7.98 12.47
CA LEU A 44 -2.88 -8.79 12.48
C LEU A 44 -3.12 -10.21 12.98
N ASP A 45 -4.35 -10.51 13.41
CA ASP A 45 -4.71 -11.84 13.94
C ASP A 45 -5.02 -12.85 12.83
N ALA A 46 -5.29 -12.37 11.61
CA ALA A 46 -5.51 -13.18 10.43
C ALA A 46 -4.96 -12.49 9.17
N PRO A 47 -4.59 -13.24 8.12
CA PRO A 47 -4.27 -12.65 6.83
C PRO A 47 -5.46 -11.85 6.29
N PRO A 48 -5.28 -10.59 5.87
CA PRO A 48 -6.36 -9.77 5.35
C PRO A 48 -6.84 -10.31 3.99
N SER A 49 -8.13 -10.10 3.70
CA SER A 49 -8.70 -10.38 2.39
C SER A 49 -8.16 -9.39 1.35
N LEU A 50 -8.29 -9.75 0.07
CA LEU A 50 -7.91 -8.85 -1.01
C LEU A 50 -8.73 -7.55 -0.98
N GLU A 51 -10.03 -7.64 -0.71
CA GLU A 51 -10.92 -6.49 -0.57
C GLU A 51 -10.48 -5.57 0.56
N GLU A 52 -10.08 -6.13 1.71
CA GLU A 52 -9.58 -5.35 2.84
C GLU A 52 -8.29 -4.61 2.47
N ILE A 53 -7.36 -5.28 1.78
CA ILE A 53 -6.11 -4.65 1.29
C ILE A 53 -6.41 -3.50 0.34
N VAL A 54 -7.22 -3.75 -0.70
CA VAL A 54 -7.57 -2.74 -1.72
C VAL A 54 -8.32 -1.56 -1.09
N ARG A 55 -9.25 -1.85 -0.17
CA ARG A 55 -10.00 -0.82 0.56
C ARG A 55 -9.08 0.06 1.40
N GLU A 56 -8.10 -0.51 2.10
CA GLU A 56 -7.16 0.28 2.89
C GLU A 56 -6.23 1.13 2.02
N TYR A 57 -5.83 0.66 0.83
CA TYR A 57 -5.15 1.51 -0.14
C TYR A 57 -6.00 2.74 -0.50
N HIS A 58 -7.27 2.53 -0.85
CA HIS A 58 -8.17 3.63 -1.22
C HIS A 58 -8.39 4.62 -0.06
N LEU A 59 -8.61 4.12 1.15
CA LEU A 59 -8.78 4.94 2.35
C LEU A 59 -7.51 5.74 2.68
N SER A 60 -6.33 5.10 2.57
CA SER A 60 -5.05 5.74 2.80
C SER A 60 -4.78 6.84 1.78
N SER A 61 -4.95 6.56 0.48
CA SER A 61 -4.76 7.51 -0.62
C SER A 61 -5.70 8.73 -0.51
N SER A 62 -6.96 8.49 -0.16
CA SER A 62 -7.95 9.56 0.05
C SER A 62 -7.62 10.40 1.28
N ALA A 63 -7.25 9.76 2.39
CA ALA A 63 -6.85 10.47 3.61
C ALA A 63 -5.58 11.31 3.40
N ARG A 64 -4.63 10.82 2.59
CA ARG A 64 -3.41 11.54 2.21
C ARG A 64 -3.74 12.83 1.46
N GLN A 65 -4.65 12.75 0.49
CA GLN A 65 -5.14 13.94 -0.22
C GLN A 65 -5.83 14.93 0.72
N GLY A 66 -6.71 14.46 1.60
CA GLY A 66 -7.38 15.32 2.59
C GLY A 66 -6.43 16.05 3.53
N LYS A 67 -5.23 15.52 3.76
CA LYS A 67 -4.16 16.13 4.54
C LYS A 67 -3.22 17.04 3.72
N GLY A 68 -3.45 17.19 2.42
CA GLY A 68 -2.57 17.96 1.54
C GLY A 68 -1.17 17.36 1.36
N LEU A 69 -1.02 16.06 1.63
CA LEU A 69 0.23 15.33 1.43
C LEU A 69 0.43 15.02 -0.06
N PRO A 70 1.66 14.63 -0.48
CA PRO A 70 1.94 14.33 -1.88
C PRO A 70 0.97 13.28 -2.46
N PRO A 71 0.63 13.35 -3.76
CA PRO A 71 -0.19 12.38 -4.46
C PRO A 71 0.22 10.91 -4.22
N ALA A 72 -0.75 10.07 -3.88
CA ALA A 72 -0.59 8.63 -3.69
C ALA A 72 -0.70 7.88 -5.03
N VAL A 73 0.16 8.23 -5.99
CA VAL A 73 0.08 7.70 -7.36
C VAL A 73 0.32 6.19 -7.37
N LEU A 74 1.42 5.75 -6.78
CA LEU A 74 1.82 4.34 -6.79
C LEU A 74 0.86 3.48 -5.99
N GLU A 75 0.41 3.98 -4.84
CA GLU A 75 -0.54 3.28 -3.98
C GLU A 75 -1.89 3.05 -4.67
N MET A 76 -2.33 3.98 -5.53
CA MET A 76 -3.52 3.81 -6.36
C MET A 76 -3.29 2.90 -7.57
N GLU A 77 -2.10 2.91 -8.18
CA GLU A 77 -1.77 1.92 -9.22
C GLU A 77 -1.77 0.51 -8.63
N ASP A 78 -1.11 0.31 -7.49
CA ASP A 78 -1.01 -0.99 -6.82
C ASP A 78 -2.37 -1.55 -6.45
N SER A 79 -3.30 -0.72 -5.94
CA SER A 79 -4.64 -1.20 -5.56
C SER A 79 -5.42 -1.78 -6.74
N VAL A 80 -5.33 -1.14 -7.92
CA VAL A 80 -5.97 -1.60 -9.16
C VAL A 80 -5.26 -2.83 -9.72
N LEU A 81 -3.93 -2.82 -9.76
CA LEU A 81 -3.14 -3.88 -10.38
C LEU A 81 -3.16 -5.18 -9.59
N ILE A 82 -3.16 -5.12 -8.25
CA ILE A 82 -3.32 -6.30 -7.40
C ILE A 82 -4.70 -6.93 -7.61
N ALA A 83 -5.77 -6.11 -7.69
CA ALA A 83 -7.11 -6.59 -8.00
C ALA A 83 -7.19 -7.25 -9.39
N ALA A 84 -6.57 -6.65 -10.40
CA ALA A 84 -6.50 -7.18 -11.75
C ALA A 84 -5.78 -8.54 -11.79
N ALA A 85 -4.63 -8.67 -11.14
CA ALA A 85 -3.90 -9.94 -11.05
C ALA A 85 -4.69 -11.05 -10.35
N ALA A 86 -5.60 -10.70 -9.44
CA ALA A 86 -6.50 -11.63 -8.78
C ALA A 86 -7.78 -11.93 -9.57
N GLY A 87 -7.96 -11.34 -10.76
CA GLY A 87 -9.15 -11.51 -11.59
C GLY A 87 -10.41 -10.83 -11.04
N ARG A 88 -10.26 -9.86 -10.13
CA ARG A 88 -11.36 -9.17 -9.46
C ARG A 88 -11.76 -7.89 -10.18
N ARG A 89 -12.53 -8.07 -11.26
CA ARG A 89 -13.00 -6.97 -12.12
C ARG A 89 -13.83 -5.92 -11.38
N ASP A 90 -14.65 -6.36 -10.42
CA ASP A 90 -15.42 -5.48 -9.54
C ASP A 90 -14.51 -4.48 -8.80
N LEU A 91 -13.42 -4.98 -8.20
CA LEU A 91 -12.45 -4.15 -7.47
C LEU A 91 -11.62 -3.26 -8.42
N VAL A 92 -11.33 -3.73 -9.64
CA VAL A 92 -10.65 -2.93 -10.67
C VAL A 92 -11.50 -1.75 -11.09
N GLU A 93 -12.78 -1.96 -11.37
CA GLU A 93 -13.71 -0.89 -11.78
C GLU A 93 -13.86 0.17 -10.68
N ASP A 94 -14.06 -0.27 -9.43
CA ASP A 94 -14.12 0.62 -8.27
C ASP A 94 -12.80 1.40 -8.09
N GLY A 95 -11.66 0.73 -8.19
CA GLY A 95 -10.34 1.34 -8.05
C GLY A 95 -10.05 2.37 -9.13
N LEU A 96 -10.42 2.10 -10.39
CA LEU A 96 -10.29 3.04 -11.50
C LEU A 96 -11.18 4.28 -11.32
N ALA A 97 -12.39 4.11 -10.80
CA ALA A 97 -13.29 5.23 -10.50
C ALA A 97 -12.70 6.14 -9.41
N ILE A 98 -12.16 5.56 -8.35
CA ILE A 98 -11.50 6.30 -7.26
C ILE A 98 -10.22 6.98 -7.77
N ALA A 99 -9.41 6.28 -8.56
CA ALA A 99 -8.20 6.82 -9.16
C ALA A 99 -8.51 8.07 -10.02
N ALA A 100 -9.59 8.02 -10.80
CA ALA A 100 -10.02 9.15 -11.62
C ALA A 100 -10.43 10.37 -10.77
N ASP A 101 -11.20 10.15 -9.70
CA ASP A 101 -11.60 11.23 -8.78
C ASP A 101 -10.38 11.86 -8.09
N LEU A 102 -9.44 11.04 -7.61
CA LEU A 102 -8.24 11.51 -6.93
C LEU A 102 -7.30 12.27 -7.88
N ALA A 103 -7.05 11.72 -9.08
CA ALA A 103 -6.15 12.32 -10.06
C ALA A 103 -6.65 13.68 -10.56
N GLY A 104 -7.97 13.86 -10.68
CA GLY A 104 -8.57 15.16 -11.03
C GLY A 104 -8.34 16.25 -9.98
N LYS A 105 -8.00 15.86 -8.73
CA LYS A 105 -7.82 16.76 -7.59
C LYS A 105 -6.36 16.90 -7.16
N TRP A 106 -5.43 16.14 -7.73
CA TRP A 106 -4.03 16.19 -7.31
C TRP A 106 -3.34 17.50 -7.73
N PRO A 107 -2.55 18.12 -6.84
CA PRO A 107 -1.82 19.33 -7.18
C PRO A 107 -0.70 19.02 -8.18
N LYS A 108 -0.72 19.67 -9.34
CA LYS A 108 0.25 19.46 -10.42
C LYS A 108 1.72 19.58 -9.98
N ALA A 109 1.99 20.51 -9.07
CA ALA A 109 3.34 20.76 -8.54
C ALA A 109 3.91 19.60 -7.70
N SER A 110 3.08 18.66 -7.28
CA SER A 110 3.49 17.51 -6.44
C SER A 110 3.45 16.19 -7.20
N LEU A 111 3.17 16.21 -8.50
CA LEU A 111 3.15 15.02 -9.33
C LEU A 111 4.57 14.63 -9.77
N PRO A 112 4.82 13.35 -10.09
CA PRO A 112 6.09 12.90 -10.63
C PRO A 112 6.50 13.70 -11.87
N LEU A 113 7.80 13.91 -12.08
CA LEU A 113 8.31 14.65 -13.26
C LEU A 113 7.92 14.01 -14.60
N ALA A 114 7.74 12.68 -14.61
CA ALA A 114 7.29 11.93 -15.78
C ALA A 114 5.77 11.98 -15.98
N TRP A 115 5.01 12.68 -15.12
CA TRP A 115 3.57 12.78 -15.22
C TRP A 115 3.15 13.62 -16.42
N ILE A 116 2.40 13.01 -17.34
CA ILE A 116 1.90 13.66 -18.56
C ILE A 116 0.54 14.32 -18.27
N SER A 117 -0.46 13.51 -17.93
CA SER A 117 -1.82 13.95 -17.60
C SER A 117 -2.54 12.86 -16.80
N ALA A 118 -3.64 13.23 -16.14
CA ALA A 118 -4.51 12.26 -15.48
C ALA A 118 -5.11 11.26 -16.47
N ASP A 119 -5.54 11.73 -17.66
CA ASP A 119 -6.11 10.86 -18.69
C ASP A 119 -5.10 9.85 -19.21
N ALA A 120 -3.87 10.27 -19.51
CA ALA A 120 -2.80 9.38 -19.98
C ALA A 120 -2.41 8.36 -18.92
N TRP A 121 -2.38 8.77 -17.65
CA TRP A 121 -2.11 7.88 -16.52
C TRP A 121 -3.24 6.85 -16.32
N LEU A 122 -4.50 7.27 -16.38
CA LEU A 122 -5.65 6.37 -16.26
C LEU A 122 -5.76 5.40 -17.45
N GLU A 123 -5.43 5.84 -18.66
CA GLU A 123 -5.38 4.98 -19.84
C GLU A 123 -4.29 3.92 -19.70
N ASP A 124 -3.07 4.32 -19.30
CA ASP A 124 -1.98 3.38 -19.03
C ASP A 124 -2.35 2.38 -17.91
N LEU A 125 -2.98 2.86 -16.83
CA LEU A 125 -3.42 2.01 -15.74
C LEU A 125 -4.48 0.99 -16.18
N ARG A 126 -5.46 1.41 -17.00
CA ARG A 126 -6.45 0.49 -17.60
C ARG A 126 -5.77 -0.56 -18.47
N ASN A 127 -4.87 -0.13 -19.36
CA ASN A 127 -4.13 -1.05 -20.22
C ASN A 127 -3.35 -2.09 -19.39
N LYS A 128 -2.67 -1.67 -18.32
CA LYS A 128 -1.99 -2.60 -17.41
C LYS A 128 -2.96 -3.55 -16.71
N ALA A 129 -4.11 -3.06 -16.27
CA ALA A 129 -5.14 -3.87 -15.60
C ALA A 129 -5.80 -4.90 -16.54
N ASP A 130 -5.91 -4.58 -17.83
CA ASP A 130 -6.41 -5.50 -18.87
C ASP A 130 -5.38 -6.58 -19.27
N HIS A 131 -4.11 -6.38 -18.90
CA HIS A 131 -2.99 -7.29 -19.15
C HIS A 131 -2.34 -7.83 -17.86
N PRO A 132 -3.12 -8.45 -16.95
CA PRO A 132 -2.62 -8.90 -15.65
C PRO A 132 -1.53 -9.99 -15.76
N GLU A 133 -1.48 -10.73 -16.87
CA GLU A 133 -0.46 -11.73 -17.16
C GLU A 133 0.96 -11.14 -17.18
N VAL A 134 1.12 -9.89 -17.61
CA VAL A 134 2.41 -9.19 -17.64
C VAL A 134 2.88 -8.89 -16.21
N LEU A 135 1.95 -8.53 -15.33
CA LEU A 135 2.23 -8.30 -13.92
C LEU A 135 2.62 -9.61 -13.23
N VAL A 136 1.86 -10.68 -13.45
CA VAL A 136 2.14 -12.02 -12.91
C VAL A 136 3.51 -12.52 -13.35
N ALA A 137 3.88 -12.32 -14.62
CA ALA A 137 5.20 -12.68 -15.14
C ALA A 137 6.32 -11.88 -14.44
N THR A 138 6.11 -10.58 -14.24
CA THR A 138 7.07 -9.69 -13.56
C THR A 138 7.26 -10.12 -12.10
N VAL A 139 6.17 -10.33 -11.35
CA VAL A 139 6.22 -10.83 -9.97
C VAL A 139 6.92 -12.19 -9.91
N SER A 140 6.59 -13.10 -10.81
CA SER A 140 7.22 -14.43 -10.90
C SER A 140 8.73 -14.36 -11.14
N ALA A 141 9.17 -13.43 -12.00
CA ALA A 141 10.58 -13.18 -12.26
C ALA A 141 11.30 -12.59 -11.03
N GLN A 142 10.66 -11.67 -10.30
CA GLN A 142 11.21 -11.13 -9.05
C GLN A 142 11.31 -12.21 -7.97
N LEU A 143 10.28 -13.03 -7.79
CA LEU A 143 10.32 -14.15 -6.84
C LEU A 143 11.46 -15.11 -7.16
N ALA A 144 11.67 -15.43 -8.44
CA ALA A 144 12.79 -16.26 -8.89
C ALA A 144 14.15 -15.60 -8.60
N LYS A 145 14.30 -14.32 -8.97
CA LYS A 145 15.53 -13.53 -8.75
C LYS A 145 15.91 -13.46 -7.27
N HIS A 146 14.91 -13.30 -6.40
CA HIS A 146 15.10 -13.19 -4.96
C HIS A 146 15.07 -14.52 -4.21
N LYS A 147 14.94 -15.66 -4.92
CA LYS A 147 14.87 -17.01 -4.34
C LYS A 147 13.76 -17.16 -3.30
N LEU A 148 12.64 -16.47 -3.54
CA LEU A 148 11.45 -16.49 -2.69
C LEU A 148 10.42 -17.53 -3.13
N LYS A 149 10.74 -18.34 -4.16
CA LYS A 149 9.94 -19.50 -4.55
C LYS A 149 10.18 -20.61 -3.51
N GLY A 150 9.26 -20.75 -2.56
CA GLY A 150 9.12 -21.88 -1.64
C GLY A 150 7.92 -22.72 -2.03
#